data_AF-A0A480BUX7-F1
#
_entry.id   AF-A0A480BUX7-F1
#
_cell.length_a   1.000
_cell.length_b   1.000
_cell.length_c   1.000
_cell.angle_alpha   90.00
_cell.angle_beta   90.00
_cell.angle_gamma   90.00
#
_symmetry.space_group_name_H-M   'P 1'
#
loop_
_entity.id
_entity.type
_entity.pdbx_description
1 polymer ?
#
loop_
_entity_poly.entity_id
_entity_poly.type
_entity_poly.pdbx_seq_one_letter_code
_entity_poly.pdbx_strand_id
1 'polypeptide(L)'
;MGTTIGSFADIIGEDRKARQEHSWTGSFLDYLELVRQDPSIAKLAHARLFEAVTKAGVTELGETDDPRLNRLFGDERLKVYRYFEKDFFGIERSLAQIVRYLHSAALRGEESRQVLYLMGPVGAGKSSLVVKLQRALEEAEPVYAIDGCPIAEEPLHLVPVHLRRSFSDVLGVSIEGELCPLCRHRLDTEFNGRYEDVPVVRVAFSRHRRQGIGVVPPVDPNNQDTSVLIGSVDISKLDRFSESDPRALDLSGAFNVGNRGIVEFIEVFKNEPEYLHTMITATQEKFVPAPGRHGTVYVDCAIIAHSNEAEWQKFKADHTNEAIMDRIVVVKVPYNLRLTEEIKIYEKMLRESQFRAHIAPHTLEIASMFAILSRLEP
;
A
#
# COMPACT_ATOMS: atom_id res chain seq x y z
N MET A 1 -8.96 -1.42 -42.46
CA MET A 1 -9.40 -0.16 -41.83
C MET A 1 -8.30 0.26 -40.88
N GLY A 2 -7.47 1.23 -41.29
CA GLY A 2 -6.34 1.69 -40.49
C GLY A 2 -6.85 2.54 -39.34
N THR A 3 -6.55 2.14 -38.12
CA THR A 3 -6.68 2.99 -36.94
C THR A 3 -5.80 4.22 -37.16
N THR A 4 -6.42 5.38 -37.33
CA THR A 4 -5.75 6.68 -37.20
C THR A 4 -5.20 6.76 -35.78
N ILE A 5 -3.93 6.38 -35.62
CA ILE A 5 -3.16 6.68 -34.43
C ILE A 5 -3.11 8.21 -34.39
N GLY A 6 -3.77 8.83 -33.39
CA GLY A 6 -3.70 10.28 -33.19
C GLY A 6 -2.24 10.74 -33.17
N SER A 7 -1.97 11.97 -33.60
CA SER A 7 -0.62 12.50 -33.54
C SER A 7 -0.08 12.35 -32.13
N PHE A 8 1.23 12.11 -31.95
CA PHE A 8 1.83 12.12 -30.61
C PHE A 8 1.50 13.43 -29.85
N ALA A 9 1.32 14.53 -30.58
CA ALA A 9 0.86 15.80 -30.02
C ALA A 9 -0.56 15.74 -29.44
N ASP A 10 -1.47 14.98 -30.05
CA ASP A 10 -2.85 14.82 -29.58
C ASP A 10 -2.88 13.99 -28.29
N ILE A 11 -2.12 12.87 -28.26
CA ILE A 11 -2.00 12.01 -27.06
C ILE A 11 -1.42 12.80 -25.87
N ILE A 12 -0.37 13.60 -26.10
CA ILE A 12 0.22 14.46 -25.06
C ILE A 12 -0.74 15.57 -24.66
N GLY A 13 -1.49 16.12 -25.62
CA GLY A 13 -2.51 17.13 -25.37
C GLY A 13 -3.65 16.61 -24.49
N GLU A 14 -4.11 15.38 -24.73
CA GLU A 14 -5.12 14.67 -23.93
C GLU A 14 -4.61 14.39 -22.51
N ASP A 15 -3.39 13.87 -22.34
CA ASP A 15 -2.78 13.66 -21.02
C ASP A 15 -2.66 14.98 -20.23
N ARG A 16 -2.27 16.08 -20.89
CA ARG A 16 -2.17 17.38 -20.22
C ARG A 16 -3.54 17.89 -19.74
N LYS A 17 -4.58 17.72 -20.56
CA LYS A 17 -5.96 18.09 -20.17
C LYS A 17 -6.46 17.24 -19.02
N ALA A 18 -6.27 15.92 -19.09
CA ALA A 18 -6.62 15.01 -18.00
C ALA A 18 -5.91 15.41 -16.70
N ARG A 19 -4.61 15.74 -16.74
CA ARG A 19 -3.87 16.21 -15.55
C ARG A 19 -4.40 17.52 -14.98
N GLN A 20 -4.83 18.46 -15.83
CA GLN A 20 -5.45 19.71 -15.37
C GLN A 20 -6.81 19.48 -14.74
N GLU A 21 -7.61 18.54 -15.25
CA GLU A 21 -8.88 18.14 -14.63
C GLU A 21 -8.66 17.47 -13.26
N HIS A 22 -7.53 16.80 -13.07
CA HIS A 22 -7.19 16.14 -11.79
C HIS A 22 -6.47 17.07 -10.80
N SER A 23 -5.99 18.24 -11.26
CA SER A 23 -5.38 19.24 -10.38
C SER A 23 -6.46 20.08 -9.70
N TRP A 24 -6.59 19.93 -8.39
CA TRP A 24 -7.46 20.74 -7.55
C TRP A 24 -6.63 21.43 -6.49
N THR A 25 -6.89 22.72 -6.28
CA THR A 25 -6.33 23.52 -5.19
C THR A 25 -7.44 24.37 -4.58
N GLY A 26 -7.55 24.39 -3.27
CA GLY A 26 -8.59 25.13 -2.55
C GLY A 26 -8.20 25.36 -1.09
N SER A 27 -9.07 25.99 -0.33
CA SER A 27 -8.91 26.17 1.12
C SER A 27 -9.36 24.93 1.89
N PHE A 28 -9.06 24.89 3.19
CA PHE A 28 -9.60 23.87 4.09
C PHE A 28 -11.14 23.92 4.15
N LEU A 29 -11.75 25.11 4.05
CA LEU A 29 -13.21 25.24 3.96
C LEU A 29 -13.78 24.58 2.70
N ASP A 30 -13.14 24.78 1.55
CA ASP A 30 -13.57 24.13 0.30
C ASP A 30 -13.47 22.60 0.42
N TYR A 31 -12.40 22.12 1.07
CA TYR A 31 -12.23 20.70 1.35
C TYR A 31 -13.34 20.13 2.26
N LEU A 32 -13.71 20.85 3.34
CA LEU A 32 -14.81 20.43 4.22
C LEU A 32 -16.14 20.29 3.47
N GLU A 33 -16.42 21.20 2.54
CA GLU A 33 -17.63 21.12 1.72
C GLU A 33 -17.60 19.90 0.78
N LEU A 34 -16.44 19.57 0.22
CA LEU A 34 -16.27 18.35 -0.58
C LEU A 34 -16.52 17.10 0.27
N VAL A 35 -15.95 17.01 1.47
CA VAL A 35 -16.16 15.87 2.39
C VAL A 35 -17.62 15.80 2.85
N ARG A 36 -18.29 16.93 3.04
CA ARG A 36 -19.72 16.97 3.38
C ARG A 36 -20.60 16.41 2.25
N GLN A 37 -20.19 16.59 1.00
CA GLN A 37 -20.88 16.04 -0.17
C GLN A 37 -20.57 14.56 -0.38
N ASP A 38 -19.31 14.17 -0.20
CA ASP A 38 -18.83 12.79 -0.32
C ASP A 38 -17.90 12.43 0.86
N PRO A 39 -18.45 11.79 1.91
CA PRO A 39 -17.66 11.31 3.06
C PRO A 39 -16.56 10.32 2.69
N SER A 40 -16.65 9.66 1.52
CA SER A 40 -15.65 8.67 1.08
C SER A 40 -14.30 9.30 0.73
N ILE A 41 -14.23 10.63 0.58
CA ILE A 41 -12.99 11.38 0.34
C ILE A 41 -11.98 11.16 1.49
N ALA A 42 -12.47 11.14 2.73
CA ALA A 42 -11.65 11.00 3.93
C ALA A 42 -11.35 9.54 4.33
N LYS A 43 -11.49 8.59 3.40
CA LYS A 43 -11.24 7.17 3.69
C LYS A 43 -9.78 6.85 4.01
N LEU A 44 -9.57 5.87 4.87
CA LEU A 44 -8.26 5.37 5.28
C LEU A 44 -7.60 4.53 4.17
N ALA A 45 -6.29 4.28 4.31
CA ALA A 45 -5.47 3.57 3.34
C ALA A 45 -6.03 2.18 2.98
N HIS A 46 -6.46 1.41 3.98
CA HIS A 46 -7.02 0.06 3.78
C HIS A 46 -8.32 0.09 2.96
N ALA A 47 -9.22 1.03 3.24
CA ALA A 47 -10.47 1.20 2.50
C ALA A 47 -10.21 1.60 1.05
N ARG A 48 -9.28 2.54 0.83
CA ARG A 48 -8.86 2.94 -0.51
C ARG A 48 -8.28 1.78 -1.31
N LEU A 49 -7.41 0.98 -0.69
CA LEU A 49 -6.81 -0.17 -1.36
C LEU A 49 -7.85 -1.26 -1.66
N PHE A 50 -8.78 -1.52 -0.73
CA PHE A 50 -9.89 -2.44 -0.95
C PHE A 50 -10.76 -2.03 -2.14
N GLU A 51 -11.16 -0.76 -2.20
CA GLU A 51 -11.94 -0.24 -3.33
C GLU A 51 -11.15 -0.33 -4.64
N ALA A 52 -9.86 0.03 -4.64
CA ALA A 52 -9.01 -0.03 -5.82
C ALA A 52 -8.95 -1.44 -6.43
N VAL A 53 -8.78 -2.47 -5.59
CA VAL A 53 -8.69 -3.87 -6.08
C VAL A 53 -10.04 -4.49 -6.42
N THR A 54 -11.16 -3.95 -5.91
CA THR A 54 -12.51 -4.43 -6.19
C THR A 54 -13.22 -3.68 -7.31
N LYS A 55 -12.73 -2.48 -7.69
CA LYS A 55 -13.28 -1.64 -8.77
C LYS A 55 -13.46 -2.37 -10.10
N ALA A 56 -12.57 -3.32 -10.42
CA ALA A 56 -12.64 -4.11 -11.65
C ALA A 56 -13.77 -5.16 -11.67
N GLY A 57 -14.44 -5.39 -10.53
CA GLY A 57 -15.50 -6.38 -10.36
C GLY A 57 -15.05 -7.66 -9.66
N VAL A 58 -16.00 -8.32 -9.00
CA VAL A 58 -15.82 -9.57 -8.26
C VAL A 58 -16.80 -10.62 -8.80
N THR A 59 -16.33 -11.84 -9.02
CA THR A 59 -17.14 -12.97 -9.47
C THR A 59 -17.10 -14.05 -8.39
N GLU A 60 -18.24 -14.63 -8.02
CA GLU A 60 -18.26 -15.79 -7.11
C GLU A 60 -18.17 -17.08 -7.92
N LEU A 61 -17.21 -17.95 -7.61
CA LEU A 61 -17.01 -19.19 -8.38
C LEU A 61 -18.20 -20.16 -8.31
N GLY A 62 -19.04 -20.08 -7.26
CA GLY A 62 -20.25 -20.88 -7.15
C GLY A 62 -21.34 -20.53 -8.19
N GLU A 63 -21.20 -19.42 -8.91
CA GLU A 63 -22.11 -18.99 -9.99
C GLU A 63 -21.50 -19.21 -11.39
N THR A 64 -20.26 -19.69 -11.48
CA THR A 64 -19.64 -20.05 -12.76
C THR A 64 -19.96 -21.48 -13.16
N ASP A 65 -20.48 -21.64 -14.39
CA ASP A 65 -20.73 -22.94 -15.05
C ASP A 65 -19.45 -23.74 -15.38
N ASP A 66 -18.27 -23.38 -14.85
CA ASP A 66 -17.01 -24.08 -15.15
C ASP A 66 -16.88 -25.37 -14.31
N PRO A 67 -17.04 -26.57 -14.90
CA PRO A 67 -17.01 -27.83 -14.16
C PRO A 67 -15.64 -28.12 -13.53
N ARG A 68 -14.57 -27.48 -14.03
CA ARG A 68 -13.20 -27.68 -13.56
C ARG A 68 -12.95 -26.95 -12.25
N LEU A 69 -13.46 -25.73 -12.11
CA LEU A 69 -13.34 -24.93 -10.90
C LEU A 69 -14.21 -25.52 -9.78
N ASN A 70 -15.41 -25.98 -10.10
CA ASN A 70 -16.30 -26.65 -9.13
C ASN A 70 -15.68 -27.95 -8.56
N ARG A 71 -14.89 -28.71 -9.34
CA ARG A 71 -14.12 -29.86 -8.80
C ARG A 71 -12.96 -29.47 -7.89
N LEU A 72 -12.30 -28.34 -8.16
CA LEU A 72 -11.12 -27.90 -7.40
C LEU A 72 -11.48 -27.19 -6.09
N PHE A 73 -12.62 -26.51 -6.07
CA PHE A 73 -13.07 -25.70 -4.94
C PHE A 73 -14.29 -26.29 -4.21
N GLY A 74 -14.93 -27.34 -4.75
CA GLY A 74 -16.06 -28.01 -4.09
C GLY A 74 -17.20 -27.05 -3.80
N ASP A 75 -17.71 -27.05 -2.56
CA ASP A 75 -18.74 -26.12 -2.07
C ASP A 75 -18.19 -24.77 -1.60
N GLU A 76 -16.88 -24.54 -1.73
CA GLU A 76 -16.22 -23.36 -1.18
C GLU A 76 -16.56 -22.12 -2.02
N ARG A 77 -17.29 -21.17 -1.40
CA ARG A 77 -17.63 -19.88 -2.03
C ARG A 77 -16.39 -18.99 -2.12
N LEU A 78 -15.61 -19.18 -3.17
CA LEU A 78 -14.41 -18.39 -3.44
C LEU A 78 -14.74 -17.20 -4.34
N LYS A 79 -14.36 -16.01 -3.87
CA LYS A 79 -14.45 -14.77 -4.65
C LYS A 79 -13.21 -14.60 -5.52
N VAL A 80 -13.42 -14.42 -6.82
CA VAL A 80 -12.39 -14.11 -7.81
C VAL A 80 -12.47 -12.64 -8.16
N TYR A 81 -11.32 -11.98 -8.08
CA TYR A 81 -11.21 -10.53 -8.24
C TYR A 81 -10.59 -10.22 -9.60
N ARG A 82 -11.37 -9.60 -10.49
CA ARG A 82 -10.99 -9.34 -11.90
C ARG A 82 -9.71 -8.54 -12.05
N TYR A 83 -9.39 -7.73 -11.05
CA TYR A 83 -8.17 -6.94 -11.00
C TYR A 83 -6.88 -7.77 -11.12
N PHE A 84 -6.89 -9.02 -10.62
CA PHE A 84 -5.72 -9.90 -10.60
C PHE A 84 -5.70 -10.95 -11.73
N GLU A 85 -6.82 -11.18 -12.42
CA GLU A 85 -7.01 -12.30 -13.36
C GLU A 85 -5.97 -12.39 -14.49
N LYS A 86 -5.49 -11.23 -14.97
CA LYS A 86 -4.50 -11.18 -16.07
C LYS A 86 -3.08 -11.43 -15.61
N ASP A 87 -2.82 -11.29 -14.31
CA ASP A 87 -1.48 -11.19 -13.76
C ASP A 87 -1.08 -12.38 -12.90
N PHE A 88 -2.06 -12.99 -12.22
CA PHE A 88 -1.85 -14.04 -11.24
C PHE A 88 -2.73 -15.24 -11.57
N PHE A 89 -2.09 -16.40 -11.63
CA PHE A 89 -2.71 -17.67 -11.99
C PHE A 89 -2.37 -18.67 -10.89
N GLY A 90 -3.30 -19.53 -10.48
CA GLY A 90 -3.00 -20.56 -9.48
C GLY A 90 -3.26 -20.19 -8.02
N ILE A 91 -3.46 -18.91 -7.68
CA ILE A 91 -3.39 -18.38 -6.30
C ILE A 91 -4.66 -17.66 -5.81
N GLU A 92 -5.83 -18.03 -6.33
CA GLU A 92 -7.13 -17.39 -6.04
C GLU A 92 -7.47 -17.41 -4.54
N ARG A 93 -7.11 -18.50 -3.83
CA ARG A 93 -7.27 -18.59 -2.36
C ARG A 93 -6.48 -17.51 -1.65
N SER A 94 -5.21 -17.32 -2.03
CA SER A 94 -4.33 -16.30 -1.45
C SER A 94 -4.86 -14.90 -1.72
N LEU A 95 -5.29 -14.63 -2.96
CA LEU A 95 -5.90 -13.35 -3.35
C LEU A 95 -7.17 -13.07 -2.56
N ALA A 96 -8.04 -14.06 -2.40
CA ALA A 96 -9.26 -13.91 -1.61
C ALA A 96 -8.98 -13.63 -0.12
N GLN A 97 -7.95 -14.24 0.46
CA GLN A 97 -7.52 -13.94 1.82
C GLN A 97 -7.00 -12.50 1.96
N ILE A 98 -6.20 -12.03 1.00
CA ILE A 98 -5.69 -10.64 0.99
C ILE A 98 -6.85 -9.65 0.90
N VAL A 99 -7.78 -9.85 -0.03
CA VAL A 99 -8.91 -8.93 -0.17
C VAL A 99 -9.86 -9.01 1.03
N ARG A 100 -10.01 -10.19 1.67
CA ARG A 100 -10.75 -10.32 2.92
C ARG A 100 -10.09 -9.53 4.07
N TYR A 101 -8.76 -9.60 4.18
CA TYR A 101 -8.00 -8.79 5.12
C TYR A 101 -8.26 -7.29 4.88
N LEU A 102 -8.13 -6.84 3.62
CA LEU A 102 -8.38 -5.44 3.26
C LEU A 102 -9.82 -5.00 3.56
N HIS A 103 -10.80 -5.86 3.30
CA HIS A 103 -12.20 -5.60 3.62
C HIS A 103 -12.43 -5.45 5.13
N SER A 104 -11.88 -6.35 5.95
CA SER A 104 -12.01 -6.25 7.41
C SER A 104 -11.32 -4.98 7.94
N ALA A 105 -10.12 -4.68 7.42
CA ALA A 105 -9.38 -3.48 7.77
C ALA A 105 -10.08 -2.18 7.31
N ALA A 106 -10.76 -2.20 6.15
CA ALA A 106 -11.57 -1.09 5.65
C ALA A 106 -12.76 -0.77 6.58
N LEU A 107 -13.31 -1.79 7.24
CA LEU A 107 -14.36 -1.67 8.25
C LEU A 107 -13.82 -1.33 9.65
N ARG A 108 -12.53 -0.97 9.77
CA ARG A 108 -11.83 -0.68 11.03
C ARG A 108 -11.85 -1.88 12.01
N GLY A 109 -11.83 -3.10 11.48
CA GLY A 109 -11.64 -4.33 12.25
C GLY A 109 -10.22 -4.46 12.81
N GLU A 110 -9.96 -5.55 13.54
CA GLU A 110 -8.65 -5.80 14.16
C GLU A 110 -7.53 -5.89 13.11
N GLU A 111 -7.82 -6.38 11.91
CA GLU A 111 -6.88 -6.45 10.80
C GLU A 111 -6.31 -5.09 10.40
N SER A 112 -7.03 -3.98 10.67
CA SER A 112 -6.49 -2.63 10.44
C SER A 112 -5.28 -2.31 11.32
N ARG A 113 -5.06 -3.06 12.41
CA ARG A 113 -3.95 -2.94 13.37
C ARG A 113 -2.97 -4.10 13.29
N GLN A 114 -2.98 -4.84 12.18
CA GLN A 114 -2.08 -5.95 11.94
C GLN A 114 -1.25 -5.68 10.68
N VAL A 115 -0.21 -6.48 10.47
CA VAL A 115 0.62 -6.46 9.27
C VAL A 115 0.18 -7.61 8.37
N LEU A 116 -0.06 -7.32 7.09
CA LEU A 116 -0.31 -8.36 6.10
C LEU A 116 1.02 -8.99 5.69
N TYR A 117 1.25 -10.24 6.07
CA TYR A 117 2.48 -10.95 5.75
C TYR A 117 2.26 -12.00 4.66
N LEU A 118 2.95 -11.84 3.53
CA LEU A 118 2.96 -12.80 2.44
C LEU A 118 4.10 -13.80 2.62
N MET A 119 3.72 -15.05 2.87
CA MET A 119 4.63 -16.16 3.10
C MET A 119 4.63 -17.11 1.91
N GLY A 120 5.80 -17.52 1.44
CA GLY A 120 5.87 -18.53 0.38
C GLY A 120 7.28 -18.72 -0.14
N PRO A 121 7.47 -19.68 -1.04
CA PRO A 121 8.80 -19.99 -1.56
C PRO A 121 9.31 -18.90 -2.51
N VAL A 122 10.60 -18.99 -2.85
CA VAL A 122 11.24 -18.04 -3.77
C VAL A 122 10.60 -18.17 -5.15
N GLY A 123 10.33 -17.05 -5.82
CA GLY A 123 9.70 -17.08 -7.15
C GLY A 123 8.18 -17.29 -7.16
N ALA A 124 7.51 -17.43 -6.01
CA ALA A 124 6.04 -17.55 -5.93
C ALA A 124 5.26 -16.27 -6.29
N GLY A 125 5.92 -15.21 -6.75
CA GLY A 125 5.27 -13.96 -7.16
C GLY A 125 4.83 -13.02 -6.04
N LYS A 126 5.32 -13.20 -4.80
CA LYS A 126 4.98 -12.35 -3.64
C LYS A 126 5.25 -10.87 -3.89
N SER A 127 6.47 -10.52 -4.30
CA SER A 127 6.83 -9.13 -4.58
C SER A 127 6.03 -8.58 -5.76
N SER A 128 5.78 -9.39 -6.79
CA SER A 128 4.91 -9.00 -7.91
C SER A 128 3.50 -8.69 -7.45
N LEU A 129 2.97 -9.42 -6.46
CA LEU A 129 1.67 -9.18 -5.86
C LEU A 129 1.64 -7.84 -5.11
N VAL A 130 2.65 -7.56 -4.27
CA VAL A 130 2.74 -6.26 -3.58
C VAL A 130 2.84 -5.12 -4.59
N VAL A 131 3.65 -5.28 -5.65
CA VAL A 131 3.75 -4.30 -6.74
C VAL A 131 2.41 -4.12 -7.46
N LYS A 132 1.61 -5.17 -7.64
CA LYS A 132 0.27 -5.06 -8.21
C LYS A 132 -0.67 -4.27 -7.29
N LEU A 133 -0.60 -4.46 -5.97
CA LEU A 133 -1.36 -3.66 -5.00
C LEU A 133 -0.93 -2.19 -5.00
N GLN A 134 0.39 -1.93 -5.09
CA GLN A 134 0.92 -0.57 -5.26
C GLN A 134 0.40 0.09 -6.52
N ARG A 135 0.37 -0.63 -7.65
CA ARG A 135 -0.22 -0.12 -8.90
C ARG A 135 -1.72 0.16 -8.78
N ALA A 136 -2.46 -0.67 -8.04
CA ALA A 136 -3.88 -0.40 -7.78
C ALA A 136 -4.07 0.95 -7.09
N LEU A 137 -3.15 1.31 -6.20
CA LEU A 137 -3.14 2.59 -5.50
C LEU A 137 -2.69 3.74 -6.43
N GLU A 138 -1.68 3.54 -7.29
CA GLU A 138 -1.28 4.54 -8.31
C GLU A 138 -2.39 4.83 -9.34
N GLU A 139 -3.23 3.83 -9.64
CA GLU A 139 -4.39 3.93 -10.53
C GLU A 139 -5.66 4.45 -9.82
N ALA A 140 -5.61 4.61 -8.49
CA ALA A 140 -6.71 5.12 -7.70
C ALA A 140 -6.83 6.65 -7.79
N GLU A 141 -7.97 7.17 -7.33
CA GLU A 141 -8.19 8.62 -7.25
C GLU A 141 -7.14 9.29 -6.34
N PRO A 142 -6.60 10.47 -6.74
CA PRO A 142 -5.73 11.26 -5.89
C PRO A 142 -6.38 11.61 -4.55
N VAL A 143 -5.55 11.81 -3.53
CA VAL A 143 -6.00 12.25 -2.20
C VAL A 143 -5.84 13.74 -2.02
N TYR A 144 -6.68 14.36 -1.20
CA TYR A 144 -6.48 15.74 -0.78
C TYR A 144 -5.47 15.78 0.36
N ALA A 145 -4.48 16.66 0.26
CA ALA A 145 -3.46 16.84 1.28
C ALA A 145 -3.23 18.32 1.56
N ILE A 146 -2.75 18.62 2.76
CA ILE A 146 -2.30 19.97 3.11
C ILE A 146 -1.15 20.36 2.17
N ASP A 147 -1.27 21.52 1.53
CA ASP A 147 -0.25 21.99 0.59
C ASP A 147 1.11 22.15 1.28
N GLY A 148 2.17 21.68 0.65
CA GLY A 148 3.53 21.70 1.22
C GLY A 148 3.78 20.72 2.38
N CYS A 149 2.85 19.81 2.69
CA CYS A 149 3.08 18.75 3.66
C CYS A 149 3.94 17.61 3.07
N PRO A 150 5.08 17.22 3.68
CA PRO A 150 5.97 16.20 3.14
C PRO A 150 5.37 14.79 3.18
N ILE A 151 4.39 14.55 4.06
CA ILE A 151 3.76 13.23 4.25
C ILE A 151 2.37 13.13 3.62
N ALA A 152 1.99 14.13 2.79
CA ALA A 152 0.68 14.22 2.15
C ALA A 152 -0.49 13.99 3.13
N GLU A 153 -0.41 14.64 4.29
CA GLU A 153 -1.31 14.38 5.41
C GLU A 153 -2.76 14.80 5.13
N GLU A 154 -3.70 14.10 5.78
CA GLU A 154 -5.14 14.34 5.69
C GLU A 154 -5.54 15.71 6.27
N PRO A 155 -6.18 16.61 5.48
CA PRO A 155 -6.54 17.94 5.94
C PRO A 155 -7.46 17.97 7.17
N LEU A 156 -8.28 16.94 7.43
CA LEU A 156 -9.10 16.89 8.65
C LEU A 156 -8.29 16.95 9.95
N HIS A 157 -6.98 16.67 9.93
CA HIS A 157 -6.12 16.84 11.11
C HIS A 157 -5.94 18.30 11.54
N LEU A 158 -6.27 19.27 10.67
CA LEU A 158 -6.32 20.69 11.02
C LEU A 158 -7.41 21.01 12.06
N VAL A 159 -8.44 20.16 12.18
CA VAL A 159 -9.53 20.36 13.13
C VAL A 159 -9.02 20.18 14.56
N PRO A 160 -9.14 21.20 15.43
CA PRO A 160 -8.78 21.08 16.84
C PRO A 160 -9.55 19.95 17.55
N VAL A 161 -8.86 19.23 18.44
CA VAL A 161 -9.41 18.03 19.14
C VAL A 161 -10.80 18.28 19.75
N HIS A 162 -11.02 19.45 20.37
CA HIS A 162 -12.28 19.80 21.02
C HIS A 162 -13.46 20.00 20.04
N LEU A 163 -13.20 20.25 18.75
CA LEU A 163 -14.22 20.40 17.71
C LEU A 163 -14.44 19.13 16.87
N ARG A 164 -13.53 18.15 16.93
CA ARG A 164 -13.57 16.95 16.08
C ARG A 164 -14.89 16.19 16.18
N ARG A 165 -15.52 16.14 17.35
CA ARG A 165 -16.83 15.49 17.53
C ARG A 165 -17.91 16.18 16.69
N SER A 166 -18.04 17.49 16.83
CA SER A 166 -19.02 18.29 16.08
C SER A 166 -18.80 18.20 14.57
N PHE A 167 -17.53 18.21 14.13
CA PHE A 167 -17.20 18.04 12.71
C PHE A 167 -17.53 16.63 12.21
N SER A 168 -17.21 15.61 13.00
CA SER A 168 -17.51 14.22 12.65
C SER A 168 -19.01 13.99 12.49
N ASP A 169 -19.83 14.58 13.37
CA ASP A 169 -21.29 14.49 13.33
C ASP A 169 -21.87 15.17 12.07
N VAL A 170 -21.29 16.30 11.64
CA VAL A 170 -21.74 17.06 10.46
C VAL A 170 -21.27 16.42 9.14
N LEU A 171 -20.04 15.92 9.11
CA LEU A 171 -19.40 15.38 7.90
C LEU A 171 -19.70 13.89 7.69
N GLY A 172 -20.15 13.16 8.72
CA GLY A 172 -20.36 11.72 8.65
C GLY A 172 -19.07 10.91 8.53
N VAL A 173 -17.95 11.46 8.99
CA VAL A 173 -16.62 10.83 8.97
C VAL A 173 -16.04 10.79 10.37
N SER A 174 -15.19 9.81 10.68
CA SER A 174 -14.43 9.81 11.92
C SER A 174 -13.03 10.38 11.67
N ILE A 175 -12.73 11.46 12.39
CA ILE A 175 -11.42 12.14 12.37
C ILE A 175 -10.51 11.44 13.38
N GLU A 176 -9.45 10.80 12.89
CA GLU A 176 -8.37 10.21 13.68
C GLU A 176 -7.03 10.84 13.28
N GLY A 177 -6.01 10.72 14.12
CA GLY A 177 -4.68 11.28 13.86
C GLY A 177 -4.45 12.70 14.38
N GLU A 178 -3.24 13.19 14.16
CA GLU A 178 -2.78 14.50 14.62
C GLU A 178 -1.91 15.17 13.56
N LEU A 179 -1.92 16.50 13.57
CA LEU A 179 -1.16 17.33 12.65
C LEU A 179 0.35 17.09 12.81
N CYS A 180 1.07 16.76 11.73
CA CYS A 180 2.52 16.54 11.81
C CYS A 180 3.27 17.80 12.30
N PRO A 181 4.48 17.64 12.86
CA PRO A 181 5.23 18.75 13.45
C PRO A 181 5.44 19.94 12.50
N LEU A 182 5.67 19.68 11.22
CA LEU A 182 5.89 20.74 10.23
C LEU A 182 4.60 21.51 9.92
N CYS A 183 3.48 20.82 9.70
CA CYS A 183 2.21 21.49 9.43
C CYS A 183 1.69 22.24 10.66
N ARG A 184 1.92 21.71 11.86
CA ARG A 184 1.63 22.40 13.12
C ARG A 184 2.40 23.71 13.24
N HIS A 185 3.71 23.67 13.01
CA HIS A 185 4.54 24.87 13.01
C HIS A 185 4.07 25.91 11.98
N ARG A 186 3.70 25.48 10.77
CA ARG A 186 3.19 26.37 9.72
C ARG A 186 1.84 26.98 10.08
N LEU A 187 0.92 26.21 10.65
CA LEU A 187 -0.37 26.72 11.12
C LEU A 187 -0.19 27.84 12.15
N ASP A 188 0.72 27.66 13.10
CA ASP A 188 0.99 28.64 14.15
C ASP A 188 1.69 29.91 13.60
N THR A 189 2.64 29.76 12.69
CA THR A 189 3.52 30.86 12.24
C THR A 189 3.05 31.59 10.98
N GLU A 190 2.54 30.86 9.99
CA GLU A 190 2.12 31.42 8.69
C GLU A 190 0.64 31.83 8.70
N PHE A 191 -0.20 31.04 9.37
CA PHE A 191 -1.65 31.21 9.36
C PHE A 191 -2.23 31.81 10.66
N ASN A 192 -1.38 32.06 11.67
CA ASN A 192 -1.78 32.57 13.00
C ASN A 192 -2.91 31.76 13.64
N GLY A 193 -2.89 30.42 13.46
CA GLY A 193 -3.90 29.51 13.99
C GLY A 193 -5.22 29.46 13.20
N ARG A 194 -5.37 30.23 12.11
CA ARG A 194 -6.54 30.15 11.22
C ARG A 194 -6.40 28.96 10.28
N TYR A 195 -6.99 27.84 10.68
CA TYR A 195 -6.91 26.60 9.93
C TYR A 195 -7.87 26.56 8.73
N GLU A 196 -8.87 27.45 8.69
CA GLU A 196 -9.83 27.60 7.59
C GLU A 196 -9.19 28.04 6.26
N ASP A 197 -8.13 28.85 6.34
CA ASP A 197 -7.43 29.43 5.19
C ASP A 197 -6.30 28.53 4.66
N VAL A 198 -6.03 27.41 5.31
CA VAL A 198 -4.90 26.54 4.96
C VAL A 198 -5.15 25.92 3.57
N PRO A 199 -4.21 26.08 2.63
CA PRO A 199 -4.35 25.54 1.29
C PRO A 199 -4.28 24.00 1.30
N VAL A 200 -5.16 23.39 0.50
CA VAL A 200 -5.28 21.96 0.26
C VAL A 200 -5.12 21.70 -1.23
N VAL A 201 -4.41 20.63 -1.58
CA VAL A 201 -4.12 20.22 -2.96
C VAL A 201 -4.42 18.74 -3.17
N ARG A 202 -4.67 18.33 -4.41
CA ARG A 202 -4.72 16.90 -4.77
C ARG A 202 -3.33 16.34 -5.03
N VAL A 203 -3.01 15.22 -4.39
CA VAL A 203 -1.75 14.48 -4.54
C VAL A 203 -2.05 13.07 -5.01
N ALA A 204 -1.46 12.69 -6.15
CA ALA A 204 -1.54 11.34 -6.68
C ALA A 204 -0.54 10.41 -5.98
N PHE A 205 -0.87 9.13 -5.93
CA PHE A 205 0.06 8.11 -5.46
C PHE A 205 1.14 7.86 -6.49
N SER A 206 2.36 7.65 -6.02
CA SER A 206 3.48 7.30 -6.89
C SER A 206 4.57 6.59 -6.12
N ARG A 207 4.89 5.37 -6.55
CA ARG A 207 6.04 4.62 -6.06
C ARG A 207 7.34 5.33 -6.40
N HIS A 208 7.45 5.86 -7.62
CA HIS A 208 8.66 6.54 -8.07
C HIS A 208 8.92 7.84 -7.29
N ARG A 209 7.86 8.64 -7.04
CA ARG A 209 7.99 9.88 -6.26
C ARG A 209 7.92 9.66 -4.75
N ARG A 210 7.76 8.43 -4.29
CA ARG A 210 7.55 8.09 -2.87
C ARG A 210 6.39 8.90 -2.28
N GLN A 211 5.22 8.80 -2.90
CA GLN A 211 3.99 9.46 -2.49
C GLN A 211 2.92 8.41 -2.22
N GLY A 212 2.61 8.21 -0.93
CA GLY A 212 1.76 7.15 -0.39
C GLY A 212 2.23 5.72 -0.67
N ILE A 213 3.47 5.54 -1.12
CA ILE A 213 4.10 4.22 -1.31
C ILE A 213 5.52 4.28 -0.75
N GLY A 214 5.72 3.63 0.39
CA GLY A 214 7.02 3.41 1.02
C GLY A 214 7.52 1.99 0.78
N VAL A 215 8.82 1.83 0.55
CA VAL A 215 9.45 0.51 0.38
C VAL A 215 10.68 0.45 1.27
N VAL A 216 10.71 -0.55 2.14
CA VAL A 216 11.82 -0.84 3.07
C VAL A 216 12.55 -2.07 2.54
N PRO A 217 13.76 -1.90 1.95
CA PRO A 217 14.61 -3.02 1.59
C PRO A 217 15.16 -3.72 2.85
N PRO A 218 15.67 -4.96 2.73
CA PRO A 218 16.41 -5.57 3.83
C PRO A 218 17.63 -4.72 4.15
N VAL A 219 17.76 -4.32 5.41
CA VAL A 219 18.88 -3.47 5.85
C VAL A 219 20.05 -4.34 6.29
N ASP A 220 21.26 -3.95 5.92
CA ASP A 220 22.47 -4.63 6.40
C ASP A 220 22.51 -4.57 7.93
N PRO A 221 22.69 -5.71 8.64
CA PRO A 221 22.82 -5.75 10.10
C PRO A 221 23.83 -4.74 10.67
N ASN A 222 24.87 -4.39 9.92
CA ASN A 222 25.89 -3.46 10.39
C ASN A 222 25.50 -1.98 10.28
N ASN A 223 24.39 -1.66 9.61
CA ASN A 223 23.99 -0.27 9.35
C ASN A 223 22.46 -0.08 9.44
N GLN A 224 21.87 -0.57 10.54
CA GLN A 224 20.43 -0.49 10.80
C GLN A 224 20.06 0.80 11.53
N ASP A 225 19.88 1.88 10.78
CA ASP A 225 19.40 3.16 11.32
C ASP A 225 17.87 3.27 11.18
N THR A 226 17.15 3.47 12.28
CA THR A 226 15.69 3.62 12.27
C THR A 226 15.21 4.80 11.41
N SER A 227 16.11 5.71 11.01
CA SER A 227 15.82 6.81 10.10
C SER A 227 15.21 6.38 8.77
N VAL A 228 15.52 5.17 8.29
CA VAL A 228 14.89 4.60 7.08
C VAL A 228 13.37 4.47 7.24
N LEU A 229 12.90 4.26 8.47
CA LEU A 229 11.48 4.08 8.80
C LEU A 229 10.79 5.41 9.14
N ILE A 230 11.41 6.23 9.99
CA ILE A 230 10.76 7.40 10.62
C ILE A 230 11.28 8.75 10.14
N GLY A 231 12.33 8.78 9.31
CA GLY A 231 13.00 9.99 8.87
C GLY A 231 14.16 10.39 9.79
N SER A 232 14.76 11.55 9.55
CA SER A 232 15.91 12.04 10.31
C SER A 232 15.82 13.54 10.58
N VAL A 233 16.80 14.05 11.33
CA VAL A 233 17.06 15.50 11.41
C VAL A 233 18.09 15.85 10.36
N ASP A 234 17.78 16.82 9.50
CA ASP A 234 18.67 17.28 8.44
C ASP A 234 19.79 18.14 9.02
N ILE A 235 20.97 17.55 9.14
CA ILE A 235 22.17 18.19 9.70
C ILE A 235 22.51 19.49 8.94
N SER A 236 22.23 19.56 7.63
CA SER A 236 22.53 20.76 6.83
C SER A 236 21.66 21.97 7.19
N LYS A 237 20.53 21.75 7.86
CA LYS A 237 19.61 22.79 8.31
C LYS A 237 19.89 23.28 9.72
N LEU A 238 20.77 22.60 10.47
CA LEU A 238 21.08 22.93 11.87
C LEU A 238 21.86 24.25 12.03
N ASP A 239 22.49 24.74 10.96
CA ASP A 239 23.10 26.08 10.94
C ASP A 239 22.05 27.21 10.99
N ARG A 240 20.81 26.92 10.54
CA ARG A 240 19.72 27.90 10.41
C ARG A 240 18.60 27.69 11.43
N PHE A 241 18.36 26.44 11.80
CA PHE A 241 17.26 26.03 12.66
C PHE A 241 17.79 25.20 13.83
N SER A 242 17.18 25.36 15.00
CA SER A 242 17.53 24.50 16.14
C SER A 242 17.12 23.05 15.86
N GLU A 243 17.78 22.09 16.51
CA GLU A 243 17.39 20.68 16.45
C GLU A 243 15.94 20.45 16.92
N SER A 244 15.37 21.34 17.74
CA SER A 244 13.97 21.29 18.18
C SER A 244 12.98 22.02 17.26
N ASP A 245 13.47 22.65 16.18
CA ASP A 245 12.61 23.32 15.19
C ASP A 245 12.12 22.29 14.15
N PRO A 246 10.80 22.10 13.96
CA PRO A 246 10.26 21.14 13.02
C PRO A 246 10.74 21.32 11.57
N ARG A 247 11.24 22.49 11.18
CA ARG A 247 11.78 22.74 9.84
C ARG A 247 13.14 22.08 9.59
N ALA A 248 13.85 21.67 10.65
CA ALA A 248 15.05 20.86 10.57
C ALA A 248 14.75 19.37 10.27
N LEU A 249 13.48 18.95 10.35
CA LEU A 249 13.09 17.56 10.08
C LEU A 249 13.18 17.21 8.61
N ASP A 250 13.62 15.99 8.34
CA ASP A 250 13.43 15.29 7.08
C ASP A 250 12.47 14.11 7.29
N LEU A 251 11.19 14.32 6.98
CA LEU A 251 10.14 13.30 7.06
C LEU A 251 10.13 12.45 5.78
N SER A 252 11.27 11.88 5.43
CA SER A 252 11.47 11.03 4.24
C SER A 252 11.45 9.53 4.53
N GLY A 253 11.27 9.13 5.79
CA GLY A 253 11.17 7.74 6.22
C GLY A 253 10.02 6.99 5.57
N ALA A 254 10.11 5.66 5.53
CA ALA A 254 9.14 4.80 4.85
C ALA A 254 7.69 5.01 5.32
N PHE A 255 7.47 5.21 6.62
CA PHE A 255 6.13 5.50 7.16
C PHE A 255 5.63 6.90 6.80
N ASN A 256 6.53 7.86 6.65
CA ASN A 256 6.21 9.22 6.25
C ASN A 256 5.78 9.27 4.78
N VAL A 257 6.58 8.68 3.89
CA VAL A 257 6.32 8.67 2.45
C VAL A 257 5.22 7.69 2.04
N GLY A 258 5.02 6.63 2.82
CA GLY A 258 3.96 5.63 2.62
C GLY A 258 2.62 6.01 3.26
N ASN A 259 2.54 7.17 3.91
CA ASN A 259 1.33 7.62 4.58
C ASN A 259 0.15 7.75 3.59
N ARG A 260 -1.05 7.44 4.07
CA ARG A 260 -2.31 7.29 3.32
C ARG A 260 -2.35 6.18 2.26
N GLY A 261 -1.34 5.32 2.23
CA GLY A 261 -1.19 4.28 1.23
C GLY A 261 -0.53 3.01 1.75
N ILE A 262 0.55 2.56 1.11
CA ILE A 262 1.18 1.26 1.38
C ILE A 262 2.62 1.45 1.87
N VAL A 263 3.01 0.67 2.88
CA VAL A 263 4.41 0.47 3.24
C VAL A 263 4.78 -0.99 3.05
N GLU A 264 5.72 -1.25 2.14
CA GLU A 264 6.24 -2.59 1.84
C GLU A 264 7.50 -2.89 2.66
N PHE A 265 7.54 -4.03 3.34
CA PHE A 265 8.76 -4.59 3.94
C PHE A 265 9.24 -5.81 3.15
N ILE A 266 10.42 -5.68 2.52
CA ILE A 266 11.05 -6.73 1.73
C ILE A 266 11.94 -7.57 2.64
N GLU A 267 11.71 -8.89 2.65
CA GLU A 267 12.46 -9.84 3.48
C GLU A 267 12.50 -9.42 4.96
N VAL A 268 11.33 -9.07 5.50
CA VAL A 268 11.16 -8.38 6.81
C VAL A 268 11.94 -9.00 7.96
N PHE A 269 12.05 -10.34 8.04
CA PHE A 269 12.73 -11.05 9.13
C PHE A 269 14.25 -11.12 9.01
N LYS A 270 14.85 -10.51 7.98
CA LYS A 270 16.29 -10.27 7.95
C LYS A 270 16.72 -9.05 8.79
N ASN A 271 15.76 -8.22 9.19
CA ASN A 271 16.01 -7.02 9.99
C ASN A 271 16.04 -7.35 11.49
N GLU A 272 16.65 -6.48 12.29
CA GLU A 272 16.71 -6.65 13.75
C GLU A 272 15.33 -6.44 14.41
N PRO A 273 15.14 -6.98 15.64
CA PRO A 273 13.90 -6.83 16.38
C PRO A 273 13.41 -5.38 16.54
N GLU A 274 14.31 -4.39 16.65
CA GLU A 274 13.95 -2.97 16.81
C GLU A 274 13.14 -2.42 15.61
N TYR A 275 13.49 -2.83 14.40
CA TYR A 275 12.73 -2.50 13.19
C TYR A 275 11.34 -3.12 13.20
N LEU A 276 11.25 -4.37 13.66
CA LEU A 276 9.97 -5.07 13.79
C LEU A 276 9.08 -4.40 14.84
N HIS A 277 9.63 -3.99 15.99
CA HIS A 277 8.91 -3.24 17.01
C HIS A 277 8.38 -1.90 16.49
N THR A 278 9.18 -1.18 15.69
CA THR A 278 8.74 0.07 15.08
C THR A 278 7.58 -0.18 14.10
N MET A 279 7.67 -1.23 13.27
CA MET A 279 6.60 -1.64 12.37
C MET A 279 5.31 -2.00 13.12
N ILE A 280 5.41 -2.75 14.21
CA ILE A 280 4.25 -3.12 15.02
C ILE A 280 3.63 -1.88 15.70
N THR A 281 4.46 -0.98 16.24
CA THR A 281 4.00 0.27 16.83
C THR A 281 3.25 1.11 15.80
N ALA A 282 3.79 1.24 14.59
CA ALA A 282 3.15 1.96 13.50
C ALA A 282 1.79 1.35 13.11
N THR A 283 1.66 0.01 13.08
CA THR A 283 0.37 -0.61 12.74
C THR A 283 -0.67 -0.46 13.85
N GLN A 284 -0.28 -0.65 15.11
CA GLN A 284 -1.19 -0.70 16.26
C GLN A 284 -1.63 0.69 16.71
N GLU A 285 -0.65 1.54 17.00
CA GLU A 285 -0.88 2.86 17.57
C GLU A 285 -1.24 3.87 16.47
N LYS A 286 -0.93 3.56 15.20
CA LYS A 286 -1.02 4.51 14.08
C LYS A 286 -0.16 5.76 14.28
N PHE A 287 0.87 5.66 15.12
CA PHE A 287 1.84 6.71 15.35
C PHE A 287 3.25 6.13 15.30
N VAL A 288 4.17 6.92 14.76
CA VAL A 288 5.61 6.69 14.87
C VAL A 288 6.27 7.87 15.57
N PRO A 289 7.38 7.66 16.31
CA PRO A 289 8.17 8.77 16.81
C PRO A 289 8.62 9.67 15.66
N ALA A 290 8.43 10.99 15.82
CA ALA A 290 9.06 11.94 14.93
C ALA A 290 10.57 11.96 15.21
N PRO A 291 11.45 12.17 14.20
CA PRO A 291 12.88 12.26 14.44
C PRO A 291 13.22 13.34 15.46
N GLY A 292 14.20 13.09 16.33
CA GLY A 292 14.54 14.01 17.42
C GLY A 292 13.43 14.10 18.49
N ARG A 293 13.22 15.29 19.07
CA ARG A 293 12.25 15.50 20.17
C ARG A 293 10.98 16.23 19.71
N HIS A 294 10.40 15.80 18.58
CA HIS A 294 9.25 16.46 17.95
C HIS A 294 7.90 15.77 18.18
N GLY A 295 7.84 14.82 19.12
CA GLY A 295 6.62 14.08 19.43
C GLY A 295 6.42 12.91 18.46
N THR A 296 5.21 12.78 17.92
CA THR A 296 4.83 11.66 17.05
C THR A 296 4.25 12.16 15.72
N VAL A 297 4.31 11.31 14.71
CA VAL A 297 3.67 11.49 13.40
C VAL A 297 2.60 10.42 13.26
N TYR A 298 1.38 10.83 12.90
CA TYR A 298 0.30 9.89 12.60
C TYR A 298 0.54 9.20 11.25
N VAL A 299 0.27 7.90 11.20
CA VAL A 299 0.52 7.03 10.06
C VAL A 299 -0.74 6.22 9.75
N ASP A 300 -1.39 6.55 8.64
CA ASP A 300 -2.44 5.75 8.01
C ASP A 300 -1.81 4.95 6.86
N CYS A 301 -1.37 3.72 7.10
CA CYS A 301 -0.87 2.88 6.02
C CYS A 301 -1.30 1.43 6.16
N ALA A 302 -1.44 0.77 5.00
CA ALA A 302 -1.48 -0.68 4.90
C ALA A 302 -0.05 -1.21 4.86
N ILE A 303 0.38 -1.87 5.93
CA ILE A 303 1.72 -2.45 6.03
C ILE A 303 1.68 -3.86 5.46
N ILE A 304 2.48 -4.08 4.42
CA ILE A 304 2.57 -5.37 3.73
C ILE A 304 4.01 -5.84 3.78
N ALA A 305 4.24 -6.99 4.42
CA ALA A 305 5.54 -7.59 4.54
C ALA A 305 5.60 -8.89 3.73
N HIS A 306 6.78 -9.27 3.26
CA HIS A 306 6.97 -10.59 2.66
C HIS A 306 8.35 -11.15 2.95
N SER A 307 8.45 -12.47 3.06
CA SER A 307 9.73 -13.17 3.21
C SER A 307 9.61 -14.63 2.74
N ASN A 308 10.70 -15.39 2.85
CA ASN A 308 10.70 -16.80 2.50
C ASN A 308 10.20 -17.67 3.68
N GLU A 309 9.84 -18.93 3.39
CA GLU A 309 9.35 -19.86 4.42
C GLU A 309 10.41 -20.15 5.49
N ALA A 310 11.69 -20.26 5.11
CA ALA A 310 12.76 -20.60 6.04
C ALA A 310 12.97 -19.52 7.12
N GLU A 311 12.96 -18.24 6.74
CA GLU A 311 13.07 -17.12 7.68
C GLU A 311 11.84 -17.06 8.59
N TRP A 312 10.64 -17.32 8.06
CA TRP A 312 9.44 -17.41 8.90
C TRP A 312 9.55 -18.53 9.95
N GLN A 313 10.02 -19.71 9.56
CA GLN A 313 10.16 -20.82 10.50
C GLN A 313 11.21 -20.53 11.58
N LYS A 314 12.33 -19.89 11.22
CA LYS A 314 13.32 -19.42 12.21
C LYS A 314 12.73 -18.38 13.16
N PHE A 315 12.02 -17.39 12.61
CA PHE A 315 11.39 -16.32 13.38
C PHE A 315 10.35 -16.88 14.37
N LYS A 316 9.51 -17.81 13.91
CA LYS A 316 8.48 -18.49 14.70
C LYS A 316 9.06 -19.39 15.79
N ALA A 317 10.25 -19.96 15.59
CA ALA A 317 10.88 -20.83 16.57
C ALA A 317 11.40 -20.06 17.81
N ASP A 318 11.58 -18.74 17.70
CA ASP A 318 12.04 -17.89 18.78
C ASP A 318 10.87 -17.35 19.61
N HIS A 319 10.79 -17.76 20.87
CA HIS A 319 9.73 -17.37 21.80
C HIS A 319 9.71 -15.87 22.14
N THR A 320 10.81 -15.14 21.94
CA THR A 320 10.84 -13.69 22.17
C THR A 320 9.96 -12.93 21.16
N ASN A 321 9.66 -13.55 20.02
CA ASN A 321 8.88 -12.95 18.92
C ASN A 321 7.38 -13.21 19.02
N GLU A 322 6.89 -13.90 20.05
CA GLU A 322 5.48 -14.29 20.19
C GLU A 322 4.53 -13.07 20.13
N ALA A 323 4.91 -11.97 20.79
CA ALA A 323 4.13 -10.73 20.76
C ALA A 323 4.00 -10.10 19.36
N ILE A 324 4.98 -10.31 18.49
CA ILE A 324 4.97 -9.83 17.10
C ILE A 324 4.07 -10.72 16.24
N MET A 325 4.04 -12.03 16.51
CA MET A 325 3.25 -12.99 15.73
C MET A 325 1.75 -12.70 15.79
N ASP A 326 1.22 -12.31 16.94
CA ASP A 326 -0.20 -11.96 17.10
C ASP A 326 -0.63 -10.75 16.26
N ARG A 327 0.35 -9.97 15.79
CA ARG A 327 0.14 -8.74 15.01
C ARG A 327 0.39 -8.95 13.53
N ILE A 328 0.52 -10.20 13.09
CA ILE A 328 0.77 -10.57 11.71
C ILE A 328 -0.37 -11.45 11.19
N VAL A 329 -0.99 -11.03 10.09
CA VAL A 329 -1.91 -11.86 9.32
C VAL A 329 -1.12 -12.57 8.21
N VAL A 330 -0.93 -13.87 8.39
CA VAL A 330 -0.16 -14.69 7.42
C VAL A 330 -1.06 -15.11 6.26
N VAL A 331 -0.69 -14.72 5.04
CA VAL A 331 -1.24 -15.25 3.80
C VAL A 331 -0.18 -16.07 3.09
N LYS A 332 -0.49 -17.36 2.87
CA LYS A 332 0.37 -18.26 2.11
C LYS A 332 0.20 -18.02 0.61
N VAL A 333 1.31 -17.82 -0.10
CA VAL A 333 1.41 -17.72 -1.55
C VAL A 333 2.18 -18.95 -2.05
N PRO A 334 1.48 -20.07 -2.32
CA PRO A 334 2.12 -21.32 -2.70
C PRO A 334 2.63 -21.28 -4.14
N TYR A 335 3.43 -22.27 -4.52
CA TYR A 335 3.63 -22.54 -5.94
C TYR A 335 2.33 -22.97 -6.61
N ASN A 336 2.15 -22.56 -7.86
CA ASN A 336 1.08 -23.11 -8.67
C ASN A 336 1.41 -24.57 -9.08
N LEU A 337 0.46 -25.46 -8.83
CA LEU A 337 0.54 -26.89 -9.17
C LEU A 337 -0.45 -27.27 -10.28
N ARG A 338 -1.22 -26.31 -10.81
CA ARG A 338 -2.15 -26.55 -11.92
C ARG A 338 -1.45 -26.29 -13.25
N LEU A 339 -1.35 -27.33 -14.08
CA LEU A 339 -0.69 -27.28 -15.39
C LEU A 339 -1.21 -26.14 -16.26
N THR A 340 -2.54 -25.99 -16.35
CA THR A 340 -3.15 -24.92 -17.17
C THR A 340 -2.79 -23.52 -16.69
N GLU A 341 -2.67 -23.33 -15.39
CA GLU A 341 -2.29 -22.03 -14.82
C GLU A 341 -0.78 -21.79 -14.97
N GLU A 342 0.05 -22.84 -14.93
CA GLU A 342 1.51 -22.73 -15.08
C GLU A 342 1.87 -22.34 -16.52
N ILE A 343 1.14 -22.88 -17.50
CA ILE A 343 1.29 -22.50 -18.90
C ILE A 343 1.01 -21.00 -19.07
N LYS A 344 -0.08 -20.49 -18.48
CA LYS A 344 -0.42 -19.05 -18.52
C LYS A 344 0.68 -18.17 -17.92
N ILE A 345 1.34 -18.63 -16.85
CA ILE A 345 2.48 -17.92 -16.25
C ILE A 345 3.61 -17.78 -17.27
N TYR A 346 4.00 -18.86 -17.95
CA TYR A 346 5.04 -18.78 -18.98
C TYR A 346 4.61 -17.96 -20.19
N GLU A 347 3.37 -18.09 -20.65
CA GLU A 347 2.84 -17.27 -21.75
C GLU A 347 2.86 -15.77 -21.41
N LYS A 348 2.53 -15.42 -20.16
CA LYS A 348 2.65 -14.04 -19.66
C LYS A 348 4.11 -13.57 -19.71
N MET A 349 5.03 -14.34 -19.11
CA MET A 349 6.45 -14.00 -19.09
C MET A 349 7.03 -13.82 -20.51
N LEU A 350 6.63 -14.67 -21.45
CA LEU A 350 7.06 -14.58 -22.84
C LEU A 350 6.52 -13.33 -23.53
N ARG A 351 5.25 -12.97 -23.29
CA ARG A 351 4.64 -11.72 -23.80
C ARG A 351 5.35 -10.46 -23.30
N GLU A 352 5.80 -10.48 -22.05
CA GLU A 352 6.52 -9.37 -21.41
C GLU A 352 8.00 -9.33 -21.81
N SER A 353 8.52 -10.42 -22.35
CA SER A 353 9.90 -10.53 -22.82
C SER A 353 10.08 -10.03 -24.25
N GLN A 354 11.33 -9.82 -24.66
CA GLN A 354 11.69 -9.58 -26.07
C GLN A 354 11.93 -10.88 -26.85
N PHE A 355 11.44 -12.02 -26.34
CA PHE A 355 11.65 -13.32 -26.97
C PHE A 355 10.83 -13.42 -28.27
N ARG A 356 11.53 -13.60 -29.40
CA ARG A 356 10.93 -13.65 -30.75
C ARG A 356 11.18 -14.96 -31.49
N ALA A 357 11.96 -15.88 -30.91
CA ALA A 357 12.28 -17.14 -31.55
C ALA A 357 11.05 -18.05 -31.60
N HIS A 358 11.02 -18.94 -32.59
CA HIS A 358 9.97 -19.94 -32.69
C HIS A 358 10.02 -20.88 -31.47
N ILE A 359 8.87 -21.06 -30.82
CA ILE A 359 8.68 -22.04 -29.75
C ILE A 359 7.98 -23.23 -30.37
N ALA A 360 8.63 -24.40 -30.30
CA ALA A 360 8.04 -25.63 -30.83
C ALA A 360 6.74 -25.99 -30.07
N PRO A 361 5.77 -26.64 -30.73
CA PRO A 361 4.55 -27.11 -30.07
C PRO A 361 4.85 -27.92 -28.80
N HIS A 362 3.96 -27.85 -27.79
CA HIS A 362 4.08 -28.51 -26.49
C HIS A 362 5.29 -28.11 -25.61
N THR A 363 6.18 -27.22 -26.08
CA THR A 363 7.34 -26.79 -25.28
C THR A 363 6.93 -26.21 -23.92
N LEU A 364 5.96 -25.29 -23.91
CA LEU A 364 5.48 -24.66 -22.67
C LEU A 364 4.79 -25.67 -21.77
N GLU A 365 3.99 -26.58 -22.34
CA GLU A 365 3.31 -27.63 -21.60
C GLU A 365 4.31 -28.56 -20.91
N ILE A 366 5.31 -29.07 -21.63
CA ILE A 366 6.35 -29.95 -21.07
C ILE A 366 7.18 -29.21 -20.02
N ALA A 367 7.57 -27.96 -20.28
CA ALA A 367 8.29 -27.15 -19.30
C ALA A 367 7.47 -26.93 -18.01
N SER A 368 6.18 -26.63 -18.14
CA SER A 368 5.25 -26.50 -17.02
C SER A 368 5.08 -27.81 -16.25
N MET A 369 4.96 -28.94 -16.95
CA MET A 369 4.89 -30.26 -16.31
C MET A 369 6.15 -30.54 -15.50
N PHE A 370 7.33 -30.31 -16.08
CA PHE A 370 8.61 -30.50 -15.40
C PHE A 370 8.71 -29.61 -14.15
N ALA A 371 8.35 -28.32 -14.27
CA ALA A 371 8.37 -27.39 -13.15
C ALA A 371 7.42 -27.84 -12.01
N ILE A 372 6.20 -28.27 -12.32
CA ILE A 372 5.25 -28.78 -11.34
C ILE A 372 5.78 -30.05 -10.66
N LEU A 373 6.28 -31.02 -11.44
CA LEU A 373 6.82 -32.27 -10.90
C LEU A 373 7.99 -32.03 -9.94
N SER A 374 8.80 -31.00 -10.18
CA SER A 374 9.90 -30.62 -9.27
C SER A 374 9.44 -29.99 -7.94
N ARG A 375 8.17 -29.57 -7.85
CA ARG A 375 7.57 -28.92 -6.68
C ARG A 375 6.63 -29.84 -5.89
N LEU A 376 6.33 -31.03 -6.39
CA LEU A 376 5.52 -32.00 -5.68
C LEU A 376 6.35 -32.63 -4.56
N GLU A 377 5.86 -32.50 -3.34
CA GLU A 377 6.38 -33.24 -2.19
C GLU A 377 5.63 -34.59 -2.09
N PRO A 378 6.31 -35.67 -1.64
CA PRO A 378 5.74 -37.02 -1.54
C PRO A 378 4.51 -37.16 -0.63
#